data_AF-A0A0U0ZLQ5-F1
#
_entry.id   AF-A0A0U0ZLQ5-F1
#
_cell.length_a   1.000
_cell.length_b   1.000
_cell.length_c   1.000
_cell.angle_alpha   90.00
_cell.angle_beta   90.00
_cell.angle_gamma   90.00
#
_symmetry.space_group_name_H-M   'P 1'
#
loop_
_entity.id
_entity.type
_entity.pdbx_description
1 polymer ?
#
loop_
_entity_poly.entity_id
_entity_poly.type
_entity_poly.pdbx_seq_one_letter_code
_entity_poly.pdbx_strand_id
1 'polypeptide(L)'
;MSEQHRVPRAPNGLKTKGQALWKALHEQFDFSQDPHRATLVEDICRTADAIDRLQKVVDDADTLRVKGSTNQPVAMPELAELRQYRALKASLLKNLALPDTEELTASKAEHLTDVRRAAASARFTKGA
;
A
#
# COMPACT_ATOMS: atom_id res chain seq x y z
N MET A 1 -17.06 23.52 18.89
CA MET A 1 -17.99 22.49 18.37
C MET A 1 -17.15 21.52 17.57
N SER A 2 -16.88 20.33 18.10
CA SER A 2 -16.04 19.36 17.40
C SER A 2 -16.77 18.90 16.15
N GLU A 3 -16.23 19.27 15.00
CA GLU A 3 -16.72 18.83 13.70
C GLU A 3 -16.54 17.30 13.66
N GLN A 4 -17.65 16.57 13.73
CA GLN A 4 -17.63 15.12 13.75
C GLN A 4 -17.23 14.64 12.35
N HIS A 5 -15.96 14.27 12.19
CA HIS A 5 -15.44 13.66 10.97
C HIS A 5 -16.19 12.36 10.70
N ARG A 6 -17.08 12.37 9.71
CA ARG A 6 -17.89 11.21 9.32
C ARG A 6 -17.31 10.58 8.07
N VAL A 7 -16.96 9.30 8.18
CA VAL A 7 -16.50 8.49 7.04
C VAL A 7 -17.55 8.51 5.92
N PRO A 8 -17.22 9.01 4.71
CA PRO A 8 -18.13 9.01 3.59
C PRO A 8 -18.37 7.60 3.07
N ARG A 9 -19.54 7.39 2.45
CA ARG A 9 -19.88 6.11 1.82
C ARG A 9 -18.87 5.81 0.71
N ALA A 10 -18.36 4.59 0.69
CA ALA A 10 -17.46 4.11 -0.35
C ALA A 10 -18.10 4.20 -1.76
N PRO A 11 -17.33 4.58 -2.79
CA PRO A 11 -17.79 4.61 -4.17
C PRO A 11 -18.36 3.27 -4.64
N ASN A 12 -19.34 3.34 -5.55
CA ASN A 12 -19.94 2.15 -6.13
C ASN A 12 -18.89 1.33 -6.91
N GLY A 13 -19.02 0.01 -6.83
CA GLY A 13 -18.18 -0.93 -7.58
C GLY A 13 -16.90 -1.38 -6.86
N LEU A 14 -16.52 -0.76 -5.74
CA LEU A 14 -15.43 -1.27 -4.89
C LEU A 14 -15.76 -2.65 -4.33
N LYS A 15 -14.76 -3.52 -4.28
CA LYS A 15 -14.79 -4.86 -3.68
C LYS A 15 -14.21 -4.80 -2.27
N THR A 16 -14.03 -5.97 -1.66
CA THR A 16 -13.68 -6.10 -0.23
C THR A 16 -12.40 -5.35 0.15
N LYS A 17 -11.33 -5.45 -0.64
CA LYS A 17 -10.05 -4.80 -0.31
C LYS A 17 -10.11 -3.28 -0.48
N GLY A 18 -10.73 -2.80 -1.55
CA GLY A 18 -10.95 -1.39 -1.82
C GLY A 18 -11.85 -0.74 -0.77
N GLN A 19 -12.94 -1.39 -0.38
CA GLN A 19 -13.83 -0.91 0.69
C GLN A 19 -13.13 -0.84 2.05
N ALA A 20 -12.35 -1.87 2.40
CA ALA A 20 -11.58 -1.88 3.64
C ALA A 20 -10.55 -0.73 3.67
N LEU A 21 -9.83 -0.52 2.57
CA LEU A 21 -8.86 0.57 2.46
C LEU A 21 -9.53 1.95 2.48
N TRP A 22 -10.67 2.11 1.80
CA TRP A 22 -11.46 3.34 1.80
C TRP A 22 -11.83 3.74 3.23
N LYS A 23 -12.38 2.78 3.99
CA LYS A 23 -12.76 2.97 5.39
C LYS A 23 -11.55 3.35 6.24
N ALA A 24 -10.45 2.60 6.14
CA ALA A 24 -9.24 2.86 6.94
C ALA A 24 -8.65 4.25 6.68
N LEU A 25 -8.58 4.69 5.41
CA LEU A 25 -8.05 6.00 5.06
C LEU A 25 -8.95 7.13 5.57
N HIS A 26 -10.28 7.01 5.40
CA HIS A 26 -11.22 8.03 5.85
C HIS A 26 -11.48 8.00 7.35
N GLU A 27 -11.15 6.93 8.08
CA GLU A 27 -11.17 6.93 9.55
C GLU A 27 -10.02 7.75 10.13
N GLN A 28 -8.87 7.77 9.45
CA GLN A 28 -7.66 8.46 9.93
C GLN A 28 -7.52 9.88 9.38
N PHE A 29 -8.01 10.14 8.17
CA PHE A 29 -7.80 11.40 7.47
C PHE A 29 -9.13 11.95 6.94
N ASP A 30 -9.26 13.28 6.94
CA ASP A 30 -10.34 13.97 6.24
C ASP A 30 -9.85 14.49 4.88
N PHE A 31 -10.58 14.11 3.83
CA PHE A 31 -10.34 14.53 2.46
C PHE A 31 -11.44 15.48 1.94
N SER A 32 -12.40 15.88 2.79
CA SER A 32 -13.57 16.68 2.40
C SER A 32 -13.22 18.03 1.76
N GLN A 33 -12.11 18.64 2.19
CA GLN A 33 -11.63 19.93 1.72
C GLN A 33 -10.64 19.83 0.54
N ASP A 34 -10.27 18.63 0.11
CA ASP A 34 -9.32 18.40 -0.99
C ASP A 34 -9.88 17.38 -1.99
N PRO A 35 -10.66 17.85 -2.99
CA PRO A 35 -11.24 16.98 -4.02
C PRO A 35 -10.19 16.17 -4.79
N HIS A 36 -8.99 16.72 -5.01
CA HIS A 36 -7.92 16.02 -5.74
C HIS A 36 -7.38 14.82 -4.93
N ARG A 37 -7.20 14.98 -3.62
CA ARG A 37 -6.87 13.85 -2.74
C ARG A 37 -8.01 12.85 -2.65
N ALA A 38 -9.26 13.31 -2.60
CA ALA A 38 -10.42 12.42 -2.57
C ALA A 38 -10.48 11.51 -3.82
N THR A 39 -10.22 12.05 -5.03
CA THR A 39 -10.15 11.23 -6.25
C THR A 39 -8.97 10.27 -6.23
N LEU A 40 -7.79 10.70 -5.75
CA LEU A 40 -6.63 9.81 -5.59
C LEU A 40 -6.90 8.65 -4.64
N VAL A 41 -7.61 8.90 -3.54
CA VAL A 41 -8.00 7.84 -2.59
C VAL A 41 -8.91 6.81 -3.27
N GLU A 42 -9.86 7.26 -4.08
CA GLU A 42 -10.71 6.35 -4.87
C GLU A 42 -9.87 5.49 -5.82
N ASP A 43 -8.95 6.09 -6.57
CA ASP A 43 -8.06 5.36 -7.50
C ASP A 43 -7.17 4.34 -6.80
N ILE A 44 -6.65 4.68 -5.61
CA ILE A 44 -5.88 3.77 -4.77
C ILE A 44 -6.74 2.57 -4.34
N CYS A 45 -8.00 2.81 -3.96
CA CYS A 45 -8.93 1.75 -3.55
C CYS A 45 -9.29 0.83 -4.71
N ARG A 46 -9.58 1.38 -5.90
CA ARG A 46 -9.84 0.60 -7.12
C ARG A 46 -8.61 -0.23 -7.53
N THR A 47 -7.43 0.36 -7.43
CA THR A 47 -6.16 -0.33 -7.68
C THR A 47 -5.93 -1.47 -6.70
N ALA A 48 -6.30 -1.30 -5.42
CA ALA A 48 -6.21 -2.37 -4.43
C ALA A 48 -7.11 -3.57 -4.75
N ASP A 49 -8.32 -3.34 -5.28
CA ASP A 49 -9.20 -4.42 -5.75
C ASP A 49 -8.62 -5.16 -6.98
N ALA A 50 -8.02 -4.43 -7.92
CA ALA A 50 -7.36 -5.04 -9.08
C ALA A 50 -6.18 -5.93 -8.66
N ILE A 51 -5.36 -5.45 -7.70
CA ILE A 51 -4.26 -6.23 -7.12
C ILE A 51 -4.79 -7.49 -6.44
N ASP A 52 -5.85 -7.39 -5.63
CA ASP A 52 -6.42 -8.56 -4.93
C ASP A 52 -6.93 -9.63 -5.91
N ARG A 53 -7.58 -9.19 -7.00
CA ARG A 53 -8.03 -10.10 -8.05
C ARG A 53 -6.86 -10.78 -8.75
N LEU A 54 -5.85 -10.03 -9.18
CA LEU A 54 -4.66 -10.59 -9.85
C LEU A 54 -3.86 -11.49 -8.91
N GLN A 55 -3.75 -11.11 -7.64
CA GLN A 55 -3.05 -11.90 -6.63
C GLN A 55 -3.69 -13.28 -6.48
N LYS A 56 -5.02 -13.36 -6.39
CA LYS A 56 -5.74 -14.64 -6.32
C LYS A 56 -5.46 -15.52 -7.53
N VAL A 57 -5.46 -14.94 -8.74
CA VAL A 57 -5.14 -15.70 -9.96
C VAL A 57 -3.72 -16.26 -9.91
N VAL A 58 -2.76 -15.49 -9.41
CA VAL A 58 -1.36 -15.92 -9.26
C VAL A 58 -1.21 -16.99 -8.16
N ASP A 59 -1.90 -16.82 -7.04
CA ASP A 59 -1.84 -17.74 -5.89
C ASP A 59 -2.52 -19.09 -6.20
N ASP A 60 -3.61 -19.05 -6.97
CA ASP A 60 -4.38 -20.24 -7.37
C ASP A 60 -3.73 -21.00 -8.56
N ALA A 61 -2.66 -20.48 -9.16
CA ALA A 61 -2.01 -21.09 -10.31
C ALA A 61 -1.04 -22.22 -9.90
N ASP A 62 -1.15 -23.37 -10.57
CA ASP A 62 -0.22 -24.50 -10.36
C ASP A 62 1.24 -24.14 -10.72
N THR A 63 1.44 -23.20 -11.64
CA THR A 63 2.74 -22.75 -12.11
C THR A 63 2.71 -21.27 -12.50
N LEU A 64 3.82 -20.57 -12.25
CA LEU A 64 4.01 -19.17 -12.68
C LEU A 64 4.45 -19.05 -14.14
N ARG A 65 4.51 -20.16 -14.88
CA ARG A 65 4.91 -20.22 -16.28
C ARG A 65 3.81 -20.79 -17.15
N VAL A 66 3.52 -20.09 -18.24
CA VAL A 66 2.57 -20.50 -19.29
C VAL A 66 3.31 -20.82 -20.58
N LYS A 67 2.64 -21.56 -21.46
CA LYS A 67 3.17 -21.90 -22.77
C LYS A 67 3.15 -20.68 -23.68
N GLY A 68 4.33 -20.22 -24.10
CA GLY A 68 4.48 -19.12 -25.05
C GLY A 68 4.13 -19.52 -26.48
N SER A 69 4.04 -18.54 -27.38
CA SER A 69 3.72 -18.73 -28.80
C SER A 69 4.69 -19.67 -29.54
N THR A 70 5.96 -19.68 -29.13
CA THR A 70 7.02 -20.58 -29.64
C THR A 70 7.13 -21.90 -28.88
N ASN A 71 6.11 -22.27 -28.10
CA ASN A 71 6.09 -23.42 -27.20
C ASN A 71 7.14 -23.39 -26.06
N GLN A 72 7.87 -22.30 -25.89
CA GLN A 72 8.79 -22.13 -24.76
C GLN A 72 8.01 -21.65 -23.51
N PRO A 73 8.43 -22.05 -22.29
CA PRO A 73 7.78 -21.60 -21.07
C PRO A 73 8.14 -20.13 -20.78
N VAL A 74 7.12 -19.28 -20.67
CA VAL A 74 7.23 -17.84 -20.38
C VAL A 74 6.50 -17.53 -19.07
N ALA A 75 6.89 -16.44 -18.38
CA ALA A 75 6.16 -15.98 -17.20
C ALA A 75 4.69 -15.69 -17.53
N MET A 76 3.79 -16.02 -16.60
CA MET A 76 2.36 -15.75 -16.78
C MET A 76 2.09 -14.23 -16.92
N PRO A 77 1.21 -13.79 -17.84
CA PRO A 77 0.91 -12.38 -18.04
C PRO A 77 0.41 -11.67 -16.77
N GLU A 78 -0.39 -12.35 -15.95
CA GLU A 78 -0.98 -11.82 -14.73
C GLU A 78 0.07 -11.45 -13.68
N LEU A 79 1.21 -12.15 -13.65
CA LEU A 79 2.32 -11.83 -12.77
C LEU A 79 2.98 -10.50 -13.16
N ALA A 80 3.10 -10.24 -14.46
CA ALA A 80 3.63 -8.97 -14.96
C ALA A 80 2.65 -7.82 -14.66
N GLU A 81 1.35 -8.03 -14.89
CA GLU A 81 0.30 -7.05 -14.57
C GLU A 81 0.24 -6.76 -13.06
N LEU A 82 0.28 -7.80 -12.23
CA LEU A 82 0.29 -7.66 -10.77
C LEU A 82 1.45 -6.78 -10.29
N ARG A 83 2.65 -6.96 -10.88
CA ARG A 83 3.81 -6.11 -10.59
C ARG A 83 3.54 -4.65 -10.97
N GLN A 84 2.94 -4.40 -12.14
CA GLN A 84 2.62 -3.05 -12.59
C GLN A 84 1.60 -2.36 -11.68
N TYR A 85 0.50 -3.03 -11.34
CA TYR A 85 -0.50 -2.47 -10.42
C TYR A 85 0.06 -2.21 -9.02
N ARG A 86 0.93 -3.07 -8.50
CA ARG A 86 1.63 -2.83 -7.22
C ARG A 86 2.51 -1.58 -7.28
N ALA A 87 3.25 -1.39 -8.38
CA ALA A 87 4.05 -0.18 -8.58
C ALA A 87 3.18 1.07 -8.70
N LEU A 88 2.06 0.99 -9.43
CA LEU A 88 1.09 2.08 -9.55
C LEU A 88 0.51 2.45 -8.17
N LYS A 89 0.06 1.47 -7.38
CA LYS A 89 -0.45 1.71 -6.03
C LYS A 89 0.59 2.41 -5.15
N ALA A 90 1.85 1.97 -5.18
CA ALA A 90 2.92 2.60 -4.42
C ALA A 90 3.15 4.06 -4.87
N SER A 91 3.10 4.33 -6.17
CA SER A 91 3.19 5.69 -6.74
C SER A 91 2.02 6.57 -6.28
N LEU A 92 0.78 6.07 -6.37
CA LEU A 92 -0.41 6.80 -5.93
C LEU A 92 -0.37 7.11 -4.42
N LEU A 93 0.02 6.13 -3.59
CA LEU A 93 0.19 6.35 -2.14
C LEU A 93 1.26 7.39 -1.83
N LYS A 94 2.37 7.40 -2.58
CA LYS A 94 3.40 8.44 -2.45
C LYS A 94 2.86 9.81 -2.86
N ASN A 95 2.07 9.88 -3.92
CA ASN A 95 1.46 11.12 -4.40
C ASN A 95 0.39 11.66 -3.45
N LEU A 96 -0.29 10.78 -2.70
CA LEU A 96 -1.24 11.18 -1.66
C LEU A 96 -0.56 11.94 -0.51
N ALA A 97 0.75 11.72 -0.31
CA ALA A 97 1.62 12.47 0.60
C ALA A 97 0.99 12.69 1.99
N LEU A 98 0.47 11.60 2.58
CA LEU A 98 -0.14 11.65 3.90
C LEU A 98 0.93 11.93 4.97
N PRO A 99 0.64 12.79 5.95
CA PRO A 99 1.51 12.94 7.12
C PRO A 99 1.55 11.62 7.90
N ASP A 100 2.70 11.34 8.54
CA ASP A 100 2.79 10.22 9.47
C ASP A 100 1.82 10.42 10.63
N THR A 101 1.17 9.35 11.08
CA THR A 101 0.39 9.39 12.33
C THR A 101 1.32 9.55 13.53
N GLU A 102 0.84 10.13 14.64
CA GLU A 102 1.63 10.32 15.85
C GLU A 102 2.27 9.00 16.33
N GLU A 103 1.50 7.91 16.32
CA GLU A 103 1.97 6.57 16.65
C GLU A 103 3.11 6.09 15.73
N LEU A 104 2.98 6.34 14.42
CA LEU A 104 4.02 5.99 13.45
C LEU A 104 5.28 6.84 13.64
N THR A 105 5.14 8.13 13.97
CA THR A 105 6.28 9.00 14.28
C THR A 105 7.02 8.55 15.53
N ALA A 106 6.31 8.16 16.59
CA ALA A 106 6.88 7.64 17.83
C ALA A 106 7.65 6.33 17.59
N SER A 107 7.05 5.38 16.87
CA SER A 107 7.70 4.11 16.53
C SER A 107 8.97 4.30 15.66
N LYS A 108 8.93 5.19 14.67
CA LYS A 108 10.11 5.55 13.86
C LYS A 108 11.22 6.16 14.73
N ALA A 109 10.87 7.03 15.68
CA ALA A 109 11.83 7.63 16.60
C ALA A 109 12.51 6.57 17.48
N GLU A 110 11.73 5.66 18.07
CA GLU A 110 12.24 4.54 18.88
C GLU A 110 13.21 3.65 18.09
N HIS A 111 12.79 3.20 16.90
CA HIS A 111 13.63 2.35 16.04
C HIS A 111 14.96 3.05 15.66
N LEU A 112 14.93 4.35 15.41
CA LEU A 112 16.15 5.13 15.14
C LEU A 112 17.06 5.21 16.38
N THR A 113 16.49 5.31 17.59
CA THR A 113 17.28 5.28 18.82
C THR A 113 17.95 3.93 19.03
N ASP A 114 17.26 2.83 18.76
CA ASP A 114 17.83 1.48 18.91
C ASP A 114 18.95 1.20 17.92
N VAL A 115 18.78 1.59 16.65
CA VAL A 115 19.86 1.51 15.64
C VAL A 115 21.08 2.34 16.05
N ARG A 116 20.87 3.54 16.59
CA ARG A 116 21.97 4.40 17.08
C ARG A 116 22.68 3.79 18.29
N ARG A 117 21.95 3.21 19.25
CA ARG A 117 22.56 2.50 20.40
C ARG A 117 23.34 1.27 19.96
N ALA A 118 22.81 0.48 19.03
CA ALA A 118 23.48 -0.68 18.45
C ALA A 118 24.78 -0.27 17.71
N ALA A 119 24.72 0.80 16.91
CA ALA A 119 25.90 1.33 16.23
C ALA A 119 26.94 1.91 17.20
N ALA A 120 26.52 2.60 18.27
CA ALA A 120 27.43 3.15 19.27
C ALA A 120 28.13 2.05 20.08
N SER A 121 27.39 1.04 20.54
CA SER A 121 27.96 -0.11 21.28
C SER A 121 28.93 -0.91 20.41
N ALA A 122 28.60 -1.16 19.13
CA ALA A 122 29.50 -1.83 18.19
C ALA A 122 30.81 -1.08 17.94
N ARG A 123 30.82 0.26 18.08
CA ARG A 123 32.05 1.07 17.97
C ARG A 123 32.93 0.94 19.21
N PHE A 124 32.35 0.83 20.39
CA PHE A 124 33.10 0.67 21.64
C PHE A 124 33.70 -0.74 21.79
N THR A 125 33.03 -1.78 21.29
CA THR A 125 33.53 -3.17 21.40
C THR A 125 34.65 -3.52 20.42
N LYS A 126 34.87 -2.70 19.37
CA LYS A 126 35.89 -2.96 18.35
C LYS A 126 37.23 -2.25 18.63
N GLY A 127 37.32 -1.52 19.73
CA GLY A 127 38.52 -0.77 20.15
C GLY A 127 39.14 -1.23 21.47
N ALA A 128 38.74 -2.40 21.99
CA ALA A 128 39.30 -3.05 23.17
C ALA A 128 40.05 -4.34 22.78
#